data_AF-A0A7Z8QFJ1-F1
#
_entry.id   AF-A0A7Z8QFJ1-F1
#
_cell.length_a   1.000
_cell.length_b   1.000
_cell.length_c   1.000
_cell.angle_alpha   90.00
_cell.angle_beta   90.00
_cell.angle_gamma   90.00
#
_symmetry.space_group_name_H-M   'P 1'
#
loop_
_entity.id
_entity.type
_entity.pdbx_description
1 polymer ?
#
loop_
_entity_poly.entity_id
_entity_poly.type
_entity_poly.pdbx_seq_one_letter_code
_entity_poly.pdbx_strand_id
1 'polypeptide(L)'
;VCAFDNYCDRTKAFDSTVKRFGDKYSGAMECLCKDKEHMTKIEKEQLMTKPNVFSKNQFIACEWHFNTVPECGYDSVCKSLKDAAILKEDKGLVEQSDILKLLSNAVSMHFDPKDSKNIFSSFITMPNFRSYNPDDFTKEQLMFFKEILPVVDNMWLKSRLADLLWIKEKNVGYARAAVDAYISHSIDSNNWYKDIDYCFHRAIILCKSIGDNKALKIIEEKIYISFQKDYSNDTDILLSLAKLLLLKEVNIDSNKRENISKKLIA
;
A
#
# COMPACT_ATOMS: atom_id res chain seq x y z
N VAL A 1 12.49 -17.28 42.79
CA VAL A 1 12.74 -15.86 42.47
C VAL A 1 13.36 -15.79 41.09
N CYS A 2 12.79 -15.23 40.03
CA CYS A 2 11.41 -14.97 39.62
C CYS A 2 11.46 -15.13 38.08
N ALA A 3 10.72 -16.07 37.51
CA ALA A 3 10.56 -16.23 36.05
C ALA A 3 9.33 -15.45 35.57
N PHE A 4 9.08 -14.27 36.15
CA PHE A 4 7.88 -13.47 35.93
C PHE A 4 8.13 -12.13 35.21
N ASP A 5 9.39 -11.72 35.03
CA ASP A 5 9.70 -10.40 34.46
C ASP A 5 9.73 -10.36 32.92
N ASN A 6 9.81 -11.51 32.24
CA ASN A 6 9.86 -11.56 30.77
C ASN A 6 8.49 -11.63 30.07
N TYR A 7 7.38 -11.62 30.83
CA TYR A 7 6.03 -11.65 30.26
C TYR A 7 5.41 -10.24 30.12
N CYS A 8 5.96 -9.25 30.84
CA CYS A 8 5.40 -7.89 30.89
C CYS A 8 5.87 -6.96 29.74
N ASP A 9 6.97 -7.30 29.06
CA ASP A 9 7.45 -6.51 27.90
C ASP A 9 6.83 -6.94 26.56
N ARG A 10 6.36 -8.19 26.44
CA ARG A 10 5.67 -8.65 25.22
C ARG A 10 4.24 -8.14 25.12
N THR A 11 3.58 -7.90 26.25
CA THR A 11 2.23 -7.30 26.28
C THR A 11 2.27 -5.83 25.86
N LYS A 12 3.31 -5.06 26.19
CA LYS A 12 3.45 -3.66 25.71
C LYS A 12 3.72 -3.57 24.20
N ALA A 13 4.52 -4.47 23.64
CA ALA A 13 4.74 -4.54 22.19
C ALA A 13 3.46 -4.99 21.44
N PHE A 14 2.69 -5.91 22.03
CA PHE A 14 1.40 -6.34 21.49
C PHE A 14 0.34 -5.24 21.58
N ASP A 15 0.24 -4.54 22.71
CA ASP A 15 -0.68 -3.41 22.90
C ASP A 15 -0.32 -2.21 22.03
N SER A 16 0.96 -1.91 21.81
CA SER A 16 1.37 -0.88 20.84
C SER A 16 1.01 -1.27 19.41
N THR A 17 1.06 -2.57 19.07
CA THR A 17 0.66 -3.09 17.76
C THR A 17 -0.85 -3.03 17.60
N VAL A 18 -1.63 -3.48 18.60
CA VAL A 18 -3.10 -3.45 18.60
C VAL A 18 -3.63 -2.01 18.62
N LYS A 19 -3.00 -1.11 19.38
CA LYS A 19 -3.29 0.34 19.35
C LYS A 19 -2.90 0.96 18.01
N ARG A 20 -1.78 0.56 17.40
CA ARG A 20 -1.38 0.93 16.03
C ARG A 20 -2.35 0.41 14.96
N PHE A 21 -2.98 -0.75 15.15
CA PHE A 21 -4.09 -1.21 14.29
C PHE A 21 -5.37 -0.39 14.54
N GLY A 22 -5.74 -0.11 15.79
CA GLY A 22 -6.93 0.67 16.13
C GLY A 22 -6.88 2.12 15.63
N ASP A 23 -5.74 2.79 15.81
CA ASP A 23 -5.55 4.19 15.44
C ASP A 23 -5.38 4.36 13.91
N LYS A 24 -4.64 3.46 13.25
CA LYS A 24 -4.43 3.46 11.78
C LYS A 24 -5.74 3.27 11.00
N TYR A 25 -6.69 2.52 11.55
CA TYR A 25 -7.91 2.13 10.83
C TYR A 25 -9.18 2.78 11.37
N SER A 26 -9.10 3.67 12.35
CA SER A 26 -10.26 4.41 12.86
C SER A 26 -10.98 5.20 11.76
N GLY A 27 -10.24 5.98 10.96
CA GLY A 27 -10.79 6.72 9.82
C GLY A 27 -11.24 5.84 8.64
N ALA A 28 -10.53 4.73 8.38
CA ALA A 28 -10.94 3.76 7.36
C ALA A 28 -12.22 3.00 7.76
N MET A 29 -12.38 2.68 9.05
CA MET A 29 -13.58 2.08 9.63
C MET A 29 -14.77 3.05 9.60
N GLU A 30 -14.55 4.33 9.91
CA GLU A 30 -15.59 5.36 9.85
C GLU A 30 -16.06 5.60 8.40
N CYS A 31 -15.13 5.56 7.43
CA CYS A 31 -15.41 5.72 6.01
C CYS A 31 -16.13 4.48 5.40
N LEU A 32 -15.75 3.25 5.80
CA LEU A 32 -16.40 2.01 5.33
C LEU A 32 -17.75 1.73 6.01
N CYS A 33 -17.99 2.26 7.21
CA CYS A 33 -19.28 2.16 7.89
C CYS A 33 -20.33 3.12 7.32
N LYS A 34 -19.95 4.28 6.76
CA LYS A 34 -20.90 5.20 6.11
C LYS A 34 -21.48 4.63 4.81
N ASP A 35 -20.69 3.86 4.05
CA ASP A 35 -21.14 3.14 2.84
C ASP A 35 -22.23 2.08 3.15
N LYS A 36 -22.40 1.68 4.42
CA LYS A 36 -23.39 0.68 4.85
C LYS A 36 -24.80 1.22 4.99
N GLU A 37 -24.98 2.52 5.24
CA GLU A 37 -26.30 3.08 5.54
C GLU A 37 -27.16 3.34 4.29
N HIS A 38 -26.62 3.19 3.07
CA HIS A 38 -27.35 3.50 1.84
C HIS A 38 -27.36 2.41 0.75
N MET A 39 -26.65 1.29 0.90
CA MET A 39 -26.60 0.28 -0.18
C MET A 39 -27.69 -0.78 -0.06
N THR A 40 -28.68 -0.70 -0.94
CA THR A 40 -29.75 -1.69 -1.09
C THR A 40 -29.23 -2.99 -1.72
N LYS A 41 -29.93 -4.10 -1.46
CA LYS A 41 -29.59 -5.43 -2.00
C LYS A 41 -29.61 -5.46 -3.55
N ILE A 42 -30.40 -4.58 -4.16
CA ILE A 42 -30.58 -4.44 -5.61
C ILE A 42 -29.35 -3.75 -6.24
N GLU A 43 -28.79 -2.72 -5.60
CA GLU A 43 -27.56 -2.06 -6.09
C GLU A 43 -26.35 -3.00 -6.04
N LYS A 44 -26.29 -3.91 -5.05
CA LYS A 44 -25.26 -4.95 -4.98
C LYS A 44 -25.40 -6.00 -6.09
N GLU A 45 -26.62 -6.35 -6.50
CA GLU A 45 -26.87 -7.27 -7.62
C GLU A 45 -26.66 -6.58 -8.99
N GLN A 46 -26.91 -5.27 -9.08
CA GLN A 46 -26.67 -4.49 -10.30
C GLN A 46 -25.18 -4.14 -10.52
N LEU A 47 -24.41 -3.93 -9.45
CA LEU A 47 -22.93 -3.79 -9.54
C LEU A 47 -22.24 -5.09 -10.02
N MET A 48 -22.93 -6.24 -9.92
CA MET A 48 -22.41 -7.57 -10.22
C MET A 48 -22.77 -8.11 -11.63
N THR A 49 -23.47 -7.35 -12.49
CA THR A 49 -24.10 -7.94 -13.71
C THR A 49 -23.79 -7.28 -15.07
N LYS A 50 -22.67 -6.55 -15.20
CA LYS A 50 -22.06 -6.29 -16.51
C LYS A 50 -20.54 -6.17 -16.38
N PRO A 51 -19.74 -6.80 -17.26
CA PRO A 51 -18.32 -6.45 -17.35
C PRO A 51 -18.25 -5.00 -17.84
N ASN A 52 -18.03 -4.07 -16.91
CA ASN A 52 -17.77 -2.68 -17.24
C ASN A 52 -16.38 -2.63 -17.90
N VAL A 53 -16.39 -2.65 -19.23
CA VAL A 53 -15.19 -2.49 -20.04
C VAL A 53 -14.87 -0.99 -20.07
N PHE A 54 -13.93 -0.59 -19.22
CA PHE A 54 -13.41 0.77 -19.19
C PHE A 54 -12.16 0.90 -20.08
N SER A 55 -11.90 2.12 -20.53
CA SER A 55 -10.77 2.49 -21.39
C SER A 55 -9.97 3.63 -20.78
N LYS A 56 -8.74 3.83 -21.27
CA LYS A 56 -7.87 4.92 -20.85
C LYS A 56 -8.48 6.29 -21.07
N ASN A 57 -9.22 6.49 -22.16
CA ASN A 57 -9.85 7.78 -22.44
C ASN A 57 -10.93 8.12 -21.41
N GLN A 58 -11.68 7.11 -20.94
CA GLN A 58 -12.68 7.29 -19.90
C GLN A 58 -12.02 7.60 -18.55
N PHE A 59 -10.89 6.97 -18.23
CA PHE A 59 -10.09 7.34 -17.05
C PHE A 59 -9.58 8.79 -17.12
N ILE A 60 -9.06 9.23 -18.28
CA ILE A 60 -8.61 10.62 -18.45
C ILE A 60 -9.78 11.59 -18.27
N ALA A 61 -10.96 11.25 -18.78
CA ALA A 61 -12.18 12.04 -18.62
C ALA A 61 -12.68 12.12 -17.16
N CYS A 62 -12.21 11.25 -16.26
CA CYS A 62 -12.47 11.39 -14.82
C CYS A 62 -11.82 12.67 -14.25
N GLU A 63 -10.75 13.18 -14.87
CA GLU A 63 -10.02 14.38 -14.42
C GLU A 63 -9.62 14.28 -12.93
N TRP A 64 -9.25 13.07 -12.49
CA TRP A 64 -8.87 12.84 -11.10
C TRP A 64 -7.46 13.35 -10.84
N HIS A 65 -7.33 14.19 -9.82
CA HIS A 65 -6.07 14.72 -9.34
C HIS A 65 -5.95 14.50 -7.83
N PHE A 66 -4.77 14.05 -7.39
CA PHE A 66 -4.47 13.85 -5.98
C PHE A 66 -3.84 15.12 -5.39
N ASN A 67 -4.68 15.98 -4.81
CA ASN A 67 -4.28 17.30 -4.29
C ASN A 67 -4.31 17.39 -2.75
N THR A 68 -4.36 16.26 -2.04
CA THR A 68 -4.44 16.29 -0.58
C THR A 68 -3.06 16.50 0.04
N VAL A 69 -2.91 17.57 0.83
CA VAL A 69 -1.70 17.92 1.56
C VAL A 69 -2.05 18.06 3.04
N PRO A 70 -1.30 17.46 4.00
CA PRO A 70 -0.15 16.56 3.86
C PRO A 70 -0.57 15.08 3.94
N GLU A 71 -1.61 14.70 3.20
CA GLU A 71 -2.14 13.34 3.25
C GLU A 71 -1.32 12.41 2.33
N CYS A 72 -0.65 11.42 2.91
CA CYS A 72 0.14 10.41 2.21
C CYS A 72 -0.22 9.00 2.70
N GLY A 73 0.05 8.00 1.86
CA GLY A 73 -0.34 6.61 2.11
C GLY A 73 -1.54 6.18 1.27
N TYR A 74 -1.87 4.89 1.34
CA TYR A 74 -2.96 4.33 0.54
C TYR A 74 -4.34 4.77 1.00
N ASP A 75 -4.53 5.01 2.29
CA ASP A 75 -5.80 5.48 2.85
C ASP A 75 -6.21 6.84 2.28
N SER A 76 -5.26 7.77 2.16
CA SER A 76 -5.49 9.09 1.56
C SER A 76 -5.89 9.01 0.10
N VAL A 77 -5.23 8.14 -0.67
CA VAL A 77 -5.52 7.91 -2.09
C VAL A 77 -6.90 7.27 -2.25
N CYS A 78 -7.22 6.29 -1.41
CA CYS A 78 -8.53 5.65 -1.36
C CYS A 78 -9.64 6.68 -1.10
N LYS A 79 -9.48 7.51 -0.06
CA LYS A 79 -10.41 8.58 0.28
C LYS A 79 -10.60 9.57 -0.88
N SER A 80 -9.50 10.05 -1.46
CA SER A 80 -9.56 10.98 -2.60
C SER A 80 -10.30 10.39 -3.81
N LEU A 81 -10.11 9.11 -4.11
CA LEU A 81 -10.83 8.42 -5.19
C LEU A 81 -12.33 8.28 -4.87
N LYS A 82 -12.67 7.93 -3.63
CA LYS A 82 -14.07 7.83 -3.18
C LYS A 82 -14.78 9.18 -3.23
N ASP A 83 -14.16 10.23 -2.69
CA ASP A 83 -14.71 11.59 -2.70
C ASP A 83 -14.94 12.06 -4.16
N ALA A 84 -13.97 11.81 -5.04
CA ALA A 84 -14.13 12.11 -6.46
C ALA A 84 -15.25 11.29 -7.11
N ALA A 85 -15.41 10.02 -6.75
CA ALA A 85 -16.48 9.18 -7.27
C ALA A 85 -17.87 9.69 -6.88
N ILE A 86 -18.04 10.11 -5.62
CA ILE A 86 -19.28 10.73 -5.13
C ILE A 86 -19.59 12.00 -5.93
N LEU A 87 -18.60 12.88 -6.11
CA LEU A 87 -18.77 14.11 -6.90
C LEU A 87 -19.16 13.87 -8.36
N LYS A 88 -18.69 12.76 -8.96
CA LYS A 88 -19.11 12.37 -10.33
C LYS A 88 -20.53 11.80 -10.34
N GLU A 89 -20.90 11.02 -9.33
CA GLU A 89 -22.25 10.47 -9.14
C GLU A 89 -23.29 11.57 -8.95
N ASP A 90 -23.02 12.56 -8.10
CA ASP A 90 -23.88 13.73 -7.87
C ASP A 90 -24.12 14.55 -9.16
N LYS A 91 -23.20 14.47 -10.11
CA LYS A 91 -23.28 15.12 -11.43
C LYS A 91 -23.92 14.23 -12.50
N GLY A 92 -24.39 13.03 -12.15
CA GLY A 92 -24.93 12.05 -13.09
C GLY A 92 -23.88 11.39 -14.00
N LEU A 93 -22.59 11.55 -13.70
CA LEU A 93 -21.47 10.96 -14.46
C LEU A 93 -21.16 9.56 -13.93
N VAL A 94 -22.13 8.65 -14.04
CA VAL A 94 -22.10 7.30 -13.44
C VAL A 94 -20.85 6.51 -13.85
N GLU A 95 -20.50 6.51 -15.14
CA GLU A 95 -19.33 5.79 -15.63
C GLU A 95 -18.02 6.27 -14.99
N GLN A 96 -17.85 7.58 -14.82
CA GLN A 96 -16.67 8.14 -14.18
C GLN A 96 -16.63 7.80 -12.68
N SER A 97 -17.81 7.78 -12.03
CA SER A 97 -17.94 7.33 -10.64
C SER A 97 -17.50 5.87 -10.50
N ASP A 98 -17.97 4.99 -11.38
CA ASP A 98 -17.63 3.56 -11.33
C ASP A 98 -16.14 3.30 -11.54
N ILE A 99 -15.50 4.03 -12.46
CA ILE A 99 -14.04 3.96 -12.66
C ILE A 99 -13.32 4.32 -11.36
N LEU A 100 -13.70 5.43 -10.72
CA LEU A 100 -13.05 5.89 -9.49
C LEU A 100 -13.31 4.95 -8.31
N LYS A 101 -14.53 4.38 -8.21
CA LYS A 101 -14.86 3.32 -7.25
C LYS A 101 -13.99 2.08 -7.47
N LEU A 102 -13.81 1.63 -8.71
CA LEU A 102 -12.95 0.49 -9.06
C LEU A 102 -11.49 0.73 -8.62
N LEU A 103 -10.95 1.92 -8.90
CA LEU A 103 -9.59 2.28 -8.49
C LEU A 103 -9.47 2.37 -6.95
N SER A 104 -10.50 2.87 -6.27
CA SER A 104 -10.54 2.92 -4.80
C SER A 104 -10.48 1.51 -4.19
N ASN A 105 -11.18 0.54 -4.78
CA ASN A 105 -11.14 -0.86 -4.36
C ASN A 105 -9.75 -1.48 -4.53
N ALA A 106 -9.01 -1.10 -5.57
CA ALA A 106 -7.64 -1.57 -5.79
C ALA A 106 -6.67 -1.07 -4.70
N VAL A 107 -6.83 0.18 -4.23
CA VAL A 107 -5.95 0.75 -3.20
C VAL A 107 -6.39 0.46 -1.77
N SER A 108 -7.64 0.04 -1.54
CA SER A 108 -8.18 -0.20 -0.20
C SER A 108 -7.86 -1.57 0.41
N MET A 109 -7.21 -2.47 -0.32
CA MET A 109 -6.90 -3.80 0.19
C MET A 109 -5.86 -3.74 1.31
N HIS A 110 -6.01 -4.62 2.31
CA HIS A 110 -4.98 -4.81 3.32
C HIS A 110 -3.68 -5.20 2.62
N PHE A 111 -2.59 -4.50 2.96
CA PHE A 111 -1.29 -4.69 2.36
C PHE A 111 -0.32 -5.13 3.44
N ASP A 112 0.25 -6.34 3.30
CA ASP A 112 1.31 -6.82 4.18
C ASP A 112 2.42 -7.49 3.35
N PRO A 113 3.56 -6.81 3.13
CA PRO A 113 4.68 -7.40 2.40
C PRO A 113 5.36 -8.56 3.15
N LYS A 114 5.11 -8.73 4.45
CA LYS A 114 5.67 -9.85 5.23
C LYS A 114 4.94 -11.15 4.97
N ASP A 115 3.65 -11.09 4.61
CA ASP A 115 2.89 -12.27 4.19
C ASP A 115 3.09 -12.49 2.69
N SER A 116 4.08 -13.31 2.33
CA SER A 116 4.36 -13.64 0.93
C SER A 116 3.19 -14.35 0.22
N LYS A 117 2.27 -14.98 0.96
CA LYS A 117 1.13 -15.70 0.39
C LYS A 117 -0.05 -14.77 0.17
N ASN A 118 -0.30 -13.85 1.10
CA ASN A 118 -1.44 -12.93 1.08
C ASN A 118 -0.98 -11.47 1.14
N ILE A 119 -0.11 -11.07 0.20
CA ILE A 119 0.43 -9.70 0.12
C ILE A 119 -0.70 -8.66 0.11
N PHE A 120 -1.76 -8.97 -0.62
CA PHE A 120 -3.00 -8.20 -0.61
C PHE A 120 -4.15 -9.11 -0.20
N SER A 121 -4.91 -8.68 0.81
CA SER A 121 -6.07 -9.40 1.31
C SER A 121 -7.23 -8.45 1.58
N SER A 122 -8.42 -9.01 1.81
CA SER A 122 -9.58 -8.22 2.21
C SER A 122 -9.28 -7.51 3.53
N PHE A 123 -9.35 -6.18 3.49
CA PHE A 123 -9.24 -5.32 4.66
C PHE A 123 -10.32 -5.54 5.72
N ILE A 124 -11.57 -5.74 5.31
CA ILE A 124 -12.69 -6.08 6.22
C ILE A 124 -13.35 -7.36 5.73
N THR A 125 -13.66 -8.26 6.67
CA THR A 125 -14.50 -9.44 6.45
C THR A 125 -15.59 -9.50 7.51
N MET A 126 -16.84 -9.55 7.08
CA MET A 126 -18.06 -9.67 7.88
C MET A 126 -18.97 -10.76 7.27
N PRO A 127 -19.98 -11.27 7.99
CA PRO A 127 -20.77 -12.43 7.55
C PRO A 127 -21.34 -12.34 6.12
N ASN A 128 -21.70 -11.15 5.64
CA ASN A 128 -22.30 -10.94 4.31
C ASN A 128 -21.54 -9.91 3.45
N PHE A 129 -20.32 -9.55 3.85
CA PHE A 129 -19.54 -8.52 3.17
C PHE A 129 -18.07 -8.73 3.41
N ARG A 130 -17.28 -8.67 2.36
CA ARG A 130 -15.84 -8.46 2.47
C ARG A 130 -15.42 -7.37 1.52
N SER A 131 -14.42 -6.59 1.93
CA SER A 131 -13.74 -5.68 1.00
C SER A 131 -13.04 -6.49 -0.09
N TYR A 132 -12.65 -5.80 -1.17
CA TYR A 132 -11.95 -6.41 -2.28
C TYR A 132 -10.66 -7.12 -1.86
N ASN A 133 -10.32 -8.17 -2.60
CA ASN A 133 -9.02 -8.82 -2.65
C ASN A 133 -8.58 -8.92 -4.13
N PRO A 134 -7.35 -9.40 -4.42
CA PRO A 134 -6.90 -9.50 -5.81
C PRO A 134 -7.76 -10.37 -6.72
N ASP A 135 -8.43 -11.39 -6.18
CA ASP A 135 -9.24 -12.35 -6.95
C ASP A 135 -10.61 -11.81 -7.36
N ASP A 136 -11.03 -10.68 -6.79
CA ASP A 136 -12.27 -10.00 -7.17
C ASP A 136 -12.18 -9.22 -8.49
N PHE A 137 -10.96 -8.92 -8.95
CA PHE A 137 -10.78 -8.16 -10.19
C PHE A 137 -10.97 -9.06 -11.41
N THR A 138 -11.89 -8.67 -12.29
CA THR A 138 -12.13 -9.39 -13.55
C THR A 138 -10.99 -9.20 -14.53
N LYS A 139 -10.93 -10.05 -15.56
CA LYS A 139 -9.92 -9.93 -16.62
C LYS A 139 -10.00 -8.58 -17.33
N GLU A 140 -11.21 -8.07 -17.57
CA GLU A 140 -11.48 -6.78 -18.21
C GLU A 140 -10.98 -5.62 -17.34
N GLN A 141 -11.21 -5.68 -16.03
CA GLN A 141 -10.71 -4.68 -15.08
C GLN A 141 -9.17 -4.70 -15.02
N LEU A 142 -8.55 -5.88 -15.04
CA LEU A 142 -7.10 -6.00 -15.14
C LEU A 142 -6.56 -5.46 -16.47
N MET A 143 -7.25 -5.69 -17.60
CA MET A 143 -6.89 -5.07 -18.88
C MET A 143 -6.96 -3.54 -18.82
N PHE A 144 -8.03 -3.01 -18.22
CA PHE A 144 -8.16 -1.57 -17.98
C PHE A 144 -7.00 -1.02 -17.14
N PHE A 145 -6.61 -1.70 -16.06
CA PHE A 145 -5.45 -1.29 -15.24
C PHE A 145 -4.16 -1.20 -16.05
N LYS A 146 -3.93 -2.12 -16.99
CA LYS A 146 -2.76 -2.05 -17.88
C LYS A 146 -2.81 -0.83 -18.79
N GLU A 147 -3.98 -0.52 -19.33
CA GLU A 147 -4.17 0.57 -20.28
C GLU A 147 -3.91 1.93 -19.64
N ILE A 148 -4.32 2.11 -18.37
CA ILE A 148 -4.14 3.37 -17.65
C ILE A 148 -2.75 3.49 -16.99
N LEU A 149 -2.05 2.39 -16.71
CA LEU A 149 -0.79 2.40 -15.97
C LEU A 149 0.25 3.42 -16.50
N PRO A 150 0.42 3.61 -17.82
CA PRO A 150 1.35 4.61 -18.37
C PRO A 150 0.96 6.07 -18.12
N VAL A 151 -0.32 6.36 -17.81
CA VAL A 151 -0.84 7.73 -17.62
C VAL A 151 -1.29 8.04 -16.20
N VAL A 152 -1.14 7.09 -15.26
CA VAL A 152 -1.36 7.37 -13.84
C VAL A 152 -0.17 8.16 -13.31
N ASP A 153 -0.38 9.39 -12.86
CA ASP A 153 0.71 10.23 -12.31
C ASP A 153 0.97 9.96 -10.82
N ASN A 154 -0.06 9.56 -10.07
CA ASN A 154 0.06 9.30 -8.65
C ASN A 154 0.82 7.98 -8.37
N MET A 155 1.96 8.07 -7.66
CA MET A 155 2.85 6.92 -7.43
C MET A 155 2.26 5.84 -6.51
N TRP A 156 1.35 6.21 -5.60
CA TRP A 156 0.63 5.23 -4.78
C TRP A 156 -0.31 4.40 -5.66
N LEU A 157 -1.15 5.04 -6.48
CA LEU A 157 -2.02 4.32 -7.40
C LEU A 157 -1.21 3.50 -8.40
N LYS A 158 -0.17 4.09 -9.01
CA LYS A 158 0.71 3.40 -9.97
C LYS A 158 1.34 2.14 -9.38
N SER A 159 1.93 2.23 -8.18
CA SER A 159 2.55 1.06 -7.52
C SER A 159 1.53 -0.04 -7.26
N ARG A 160 0.33 0.29 -6.78
CA ARG A 160 -0.71 -0.70 -6.50
C ARG A 160 -1.21 -1.41 -7.75
N LEU A 161 -1.50 -0.67 -8.81
CA LEU A 161 -1.96 -1.25 -10.07
C LEU A 161 -0.88 -2.15 -10.69
N ALA A 162 0.37 -1.69 -10.69
CA ALA A 162 1.50 -2.47 -11.18
C ALA A 162 1.73 -3.75 -10.36
N ASP A 163 1.67 -3.70 -9.02
CA ASP A 163 1.89 -4.89 -8.19
C ASP A 163 0.73 -5.90 -8.33
N LEU A 164 -0.52 -5.42 -8.44
CA LEU A 164 -1.67 -6.27 -8.78
C LEU A 164 -1.47 -7.02 -10.12
N LEU A 165 -1.06 -6.29 -11.16
CA LEU A 165 -0.78 -6.88 -12.47
C LEU A 165 0.39 -7.87 -12.41
N TRP A 166 1.44 -7.57 -11.64
CA TRP A 166 2.52 -8.51 -11.37
C TRP A 166 2.02 -9.79 -10.69
N ILE A 167 1.18 -9.68 -9.66
CA ILE A 167 0.65 -10.84 -8.93
C ILE A 167 -0.14 -11.76 -9.87
N LYS A 168 -0.93 -11.18 -10.78
CA LYS A 168 -1.80 -11.93 -11.69
C LYS A 168 -1.09 -12.49 -12.91
N GLU A 169 -0.12 -11.77 -13.47
CA GLU A 169 0.45 -12.12 -14.79
C GLU A 169 1.91 -12.54 -14.73
N LYS A 170 2.61 -12.26 -13.62
CA LYS A 170 4.04 -12.54 -13.45
C LYS A 170 4.91 -11.95 -14.55
N ASN A 171 4.49 -10.83 -15.15
CA ASN A 171 5.29 -10.08 -16.10
C ASN A 171 6.27 -9.15 -15.37
N VAL A 172 7.56 -9.34 -15.61
CA VAL A 172 8.66 -8.59 -14.96
C VAL A 172 8.54 -7.07 -15.16
N GLY A 173 7.98 -6.61 -16.27
CA GLY A 173 7.74 -5.18 -16.51
C GLY A 173 6.85 -4.54 -15.46
N TYR A 174 5.80 -5.23 -15.00
CA TYR A 174 4.93 -4.73 -13.94
C TYR A 174 5.61 -4.73 -12.58
N ALA A 175 6.43 -5.75 -12.29
CA ALA A 175 7.22 -5.76 -11.06
C ALA A 175 8.18 -4.56 -11.00
N ARG A 176 8.85 -4.23 -12.10
CA ARG A 176 9.73 -3.04 -12.20
C ARG A 176 8.95 -1.75 -12.03
N ALA A 177 7.81 -1.60 -12.71
CA ALA A 177 6.96 -0.42 -12.57
C ALA A 177 6.46 -0.24 -11.13
N ALA A 178 6.13 -1.33 -10.43
CA ALA A 178 5.76 -1.30 -9.01
C ALA A 178 6.95 -0.87 -8.14
N VAL A 179 8.13 -1.45 -8.34
CA VAL A 179 9.37 -1.08 -7.63
C VAL A 179 9.67 0.40 -7.81
N ASP A 180 9.71 0.90 -9.04
CA ASP A 180 10.03 2.30 -9.35
C ASP A 180 9.06 3.26 -8.64
N ALA A 181 7.77 2.94 -8.67
CA ALA A 181 6.75 3.72 -7.98
C ALA A 181 6.88 3.64 -6.45
N TYR A 182 7.09 2.45 -5.88
CA TYR A 182 7.28 2.26 -4.43
C TYR A 182 8.47 3.04 -3.89
N ILE A 183 9.60 3.00 -4.59
CA ILE A 183 10.84 3.62 -4.13
C ILE A 183 10.90 5.11 -4.47
N SER A 184 9.91 5.65 -5.19
CA SER A 184 9.83 7.08 -5.50
C SER A 184 9.56 7.94 -4.25
N HIS A 185 8.88 7.38 -3.24
CA HIS A 185 8.55 8.07 -2.01
C HIS A 185 9.79 8.48 -1.21
N SER A 186 9.75 9.65 -0.57
CA SER A 186 10.80 10.11 0.35
C SER A 186 10.71 9.37 1.67
N ILE A 187 11.85 9.13 2.33
CA ILE A 187 11.91 8.54 3.67
C ILE A 187 12.13 9.66 4.69
N ASP A 188 11.13 9.86 5.55
CA ASP A 188 11.05 10.86 6.61
C ASP A 188 10.26 10.31 7.81
N SER A 189 10.50 10.84 9.02
CA SER A 189 9.81 10.38 10.23
C SER A 189 8.30 10.60 10.19
N ASN A 190 7.81 11.65 9.51
CA ASN A 190 6.38 11.96 9.44
C ASN A 190 5.60 11.09 8.44
N ASN A 191 6.30 10.43 7.51
CA ASN A 191 5.69 9.65 6.44
C ASN A 191 6.02 8.16 6.47
N TRP A 192 7.08 7.74 7.18
CA TRP A 192 7.59 6.38 7.13
C TRP A 192 6.54 5.32 7.45
N TYR A 193 5.73 5.57 8.48
CA TYR A 193 4.68 4.66 8.92
C TYR A 193 3.34 4.81 8.21
N LYS A 194 3.25 5.71 7.22
CA LYS A 194 2.12 5.87 6.32
C LYS A 194 2.34 5.05 5.05
N ASP A 195 2.55 3.75 5.26
CA ASP A 195 2.79 2.70 4.27
C ASP A 195 4.13 2.73 3.52
N ILE A 196 5.00 3.73 3.72
CA ILE A 196 6.30 3.80 3.03
C ILE A 196 7.21 2.65 3.47
N ASP A 197 7.22 2.30 4.76
CA ASP A 197 7.92 1.13 5.27
C ASP A 197 7.51 -0.16 4.53
N TYR A 198 6.21 -0.30 4.25
CA TYR A 198 5.66 -1.44 3.53
C TYR A 198 6.03 -1.39 2.04
N CYS A 199 6.01 -0.20 1.42
CA CYS A 199 6.45 0.01 0.05
C CYS A 199 7.90 -0.42 -0.17
N PHE A 200 8.81 0.02 0.71
CA PHE A 200 10.22 -0.34 0.62
C PHE A 200 10.47 -1.82 0.86
N HIS A 201 9.78 -2.42 1.84
CA HIS A 201 9.84 -3.87 2.05
C HIS A 201 9.38 -4.63 0.80
N ARG A 202 8.23 -4.26 0.24
CA ARG A 202 7.69 -4.91 -0.96
C ARG A 202 8.64 -4.77 -2.15
N ALA A 203 9.23 -3.59 -2.34
CA ALA A 203 10.18 -3.34 -3.40
C ALA A 203 11.42 -4.24 -3.31
N ILE A 204 11.95 -4.48 -2.10
CA ILE A 204 13.05 -5.43 -1.86
C ILE A 204 12.66 -6.85 -2.31
N ILE A 205 11.49 -7.32 -1.88
CA ILE A 205 10.98 -8.65 -2.24
C ILE A 205 10.79 -8.77 -3.76
N LEU A 206 10.22 -7.75 -4.40
CA LEU A 206 10.03 -7.71 -5.85
C LEU A 206 11.36 -7.78 -6.58
N CYS A 207 12.32 -6.92 -6.24
CA CYS A 207 13.66 -6.92 -6.83
C CYS A 207 14.32 -8.29 -6.72
N LYS A 208 14.22 -8.93 -5.55
CA LYS A 208 14.76 -10.28 -5.37
C LYS A 208 14.04 -11.31 -6.25
N SER A 209 12.72 -11.23 -6.34
CA SER A 209 11.91 -12.18 -7.11
C SER A 209 12.18 -12.13 -8.61
N ILE A 210 12.55 -10.96 -9.16
CA ILE A 210 12.87 -10.78 -10.57
C ILE A 210 14.38 -10.73 -10.86
N GLY A 211 15.23 -10.89 -9.85
CA GLY A 211 16.69 -10.84 -9.98
C GLY A 211 17.26 -9.44 -10.30
N ASP A 212 16.55 -8.36 -9.97
CA ASP A 212 16.99 -6.99 -10.25
C ASP A 212 17.92 -6.45 -9.16
N ASN A 213 19.17 -6.92 -9.21
CA ASN A 213 20.20 -6.52 -8.24
C ASN A 213 20.56 -5.03 -8.33
N LYS A 214 20.34 -4.39 -9.50
CA LYS A 214 20.59 -2.96 -9.68
C LYS A 214 19.58 -2.14 -8.88
N ALA A 215 18.29 -2.43 -9.03
CA ALA A 215 17.24 -1.77 -8.26
C ALA A 215 17.39 -2.06 -6.75
N LEU A 216 17.75 -3.30 -6.38
CA LEU A 216 17.99 -3.66 -4.99
C LEU A 216 19.11 -2.82 -4.35
N LYS A 217 20.21 -2.55 -5.07
CA LYS A 217 21.30 -1.70 -4.58
C LYS A 217 20.85 -0.24 -4.40
N ILE A 218 20.03 0.28 -5.31
CA ILE A 218 19.44 1.63 -5.18
C ILE A 218 18.57 1.71 -3.92
N ILE A 219 17.75 0.69 -3.66
CA ILE A 219 16.92 0.61 -2.46
C ILE A 219 17.78 0.58 -1.20
N GLU A 220 18.79 -0.29 -1.17
CA GLU A 220 19.75 -0.40 -0.06
C GLU A 220 20.40 0.95 0.25
N GLU A 221 20.93 1.64 -0.76
CA GLU A 221 21.57 2.95 -0.60
C GLU A 221 20.59 3.99 -0.06
N LYS A 222 19.35 4.02 -0.57
CA LYS A 222 18.32 4.97 -0.11
C LYS A 222 17.91 4.74 1.35
N ILE A 223 17.73 3.48 1.75
CA ILE A 223 17.43 3.12 3.14
C ILE A 223 18.64 3.44 4.03
N TYR A 224 19.86 3.13 3.58
CA TYR A 224 21.09 3.37 4.36
C TYR A 224 21.35 4.87 4.58
N ILE A 225 21.23 5.70 3.54
CA ILE A 225 21.33 7.17 3.66
C ILE A 225 20.31 7.69 4.67
N SER A 226 19.07 7.17 4.63
CA SER A 226 18.02 7.56 5.57
C SER A 226 18.38 7.10 6.99
N PHE A 227 18.86 5.88 7.16
CA PHE A 227 19.33 5.34 8.44
C PHE A 227 20.47 6.18 9.06
N GLN A 228 21.31 6.84 8.26
CA GLN A 228 22.37 7.71 8.75
C GLN A 228 21.85 9.04 9.32
N LYS A 229 20.61 9.45 9.05
CA LYS A 229 20.02 10.69 9.59
C LYS A 229 19.90 10.62 11.12
N ASP A 230 19.80 11.80 11.73
CA ASP A 230 19.52 11.93 13.15
C ASP A 230 18.03 11.74 13.42
N TYR A 231 17.71 10.76 14.25
CA TYR A 231 16.36 10.42 14.71
C TYR A 231 16.27 10.42 16.23
N SER A 232 17.02 11.31 16.92
CA SER A 232 17.06 11.39 18.38
C SER A 232 15.67 11.48 19.05
N ASN A 233 14.64 11.92 18.32
CA ASN A 233 13.26 12.03 18.80
C ASN A 233 12.32 10.91 18.30
N ASP A 234 12.79 9.97 17.46
CA ASP A 234 12.01 8.88 16.86
C ASP A 234 12.90 7.65 16.65
N THR A 235 13.17 6.91 17.72
CA THR A 235 14.02 5.71 17.65
C THR A 235 13.37 4.56 16.89
N ASP A 236 12.04 4.58 16.73
CA ASP A 236 11.31 3.50 16.07
C ASP A 236 11.63 3.45 14.58
N ILE A 237 11.73 4.60 13.89
CA ILE A 237 12.08 4.64 12.46
C ILE A 237 13.49 4.09 12.25
N LEU A 238 14.43 4.44 13.13
CA LEU A 238 15.80 3.94 13.08
C LEU A 238 15.84 2.40 13.13
N LEU A 239 15.11 1.81 14.09
CA LEU A 239 14.99 0.35 14.22
C LEU A 239 14.29 -0.27 13.00
N SER A 240 13.26 0.39 12.46
CA SER A 240 12.54 -0.09 11.28
C SER A 240 13.40 -0.10 10.01
N LEU A 241 14.21 0.94 9.80
CA LEU A 241 15.14 1.03 8.67
C LEU A 241 16.24 -0.05 8.79
N ALA A 242 16.78 -0.25 10.01
CA ALA A 242 17.74 -1.32 10.26
C ALA A 242 17.17 -2.71 9.95
N LYS A 243 15.92 -2.99 10.35
CA LYS A 243 15.24 -4.25 10.04
C LYS A 243 15.15 -4.51 8.53
N LEU A 244 14.91 -3.47 7.71
CA LEU A 244 14.89 -3.62 6.25
C LEU A 244 16.29 -3.87 5.67
N LEU A 245 17.32 -3.17 6.16
CA LEU A 245 18.71 -3.38 5.73
C LEU A 245 19.23 -4.78 6.07
N LEU A 246 18.71 -5.37 7.15
CA LEU A 246 19.08 -6.70 7.64
C LEU A 246 18.20 -7.83 7.08
N LEU A 247 17.28 -7.54 6.16
CA LEU A 247 16.57 -8.57 5.42
C LEU A 247 17.57 -9.44 4.64
N LYS A 248 17.33 -10.75 4.60
CA LYS A 248 18.20 -11.72 3.89
C LYS A 248 18.32 -11.42 2.39
N GLU A 249 17.34 -10.73 1.84
CA GLU A 249 17.29 -10.29 0.45
C GLU A 249 18.33 -9.22 0.16
N VAL A 250 18.68 -8.39 1.14
CA VAL A 250 19.59 -7.25 1.00
C VAL A 250 21.02 -7.70 1.32
N ASN A 251 21.95 -7.46 0.40
CA ASN A 251 23.35 -7.84 0.58
C ASN A 251 24.17 -6.66 1.11
N ILE A 252 23.94 -6.29 2.38
CA ILE A 252 24.75 -5.24 3.02
C ILE A 252 26.17 -5.74 3.34
N ASP A 253 27.15 -4.91 3.02
CA ASP A 253 28.57 -5.17 3.32
C ASP A 253 28.87 -5.13 4.83
N SER A 254 30.03 -5.67 5.22
CA SER A 254 30.45 -5.78 6.62
C SER A 254 30.57 -4.42 7.31
N ASN A 255 31.00 -3.38 6.60
CA ASN A 255 31.20 -2.06 7.18
C ASN A 255 29.84 -1.41 7.52
N LYS A 256 28.85 -1.55 6.63
CA LYS A 256 27.47 -1.10 6.90
C LYS A 256 26.86 -1.88 8.07
N ARG A 257 27.07 -3.20 8.15
CA ARG A 257 26.60 -4.02 9.28
C ARG A 257 27.17 -3.53 10.62
N GLU A 258 28.48 -3.29 10.67
CA GLU A 258 29.14 -2.79 11.88
C GLU A 258 28.61 -1.40 12.27
N ASN A 259 28.42 -0.51 11.30
CA ASN A 259 27.85 0.82 11.53
C ASN A 259 26.42 0.74 12.09
N ILE A 260 25.56 -0.12 11.52
CA ILE A 260 24.20 -0.35 12.04
C ILE A 260 24.27 -0.81 13.50
N SER A 261 25.13 -1.78 13.80
CA SER A 261 25.31 -2.27 15.17
C SER A 261 25.73 -1.17 16.13
N LYS A 262 26.73 -0.35 15.76
CA LYS A 262 27.22 0.75 16.61
C LYS A 262 26.13 1.79 16.87
N LYS A 263 25.38 2.16 15.83
CA LYS A 263 24.34 3.21 15.92
C LYS A 263 23.11 2.77 16.71
N LEU A 264 22.79 1.47 16.76
CA LEU A 264 21.66 0.95 17.55
C LEU A 264 21.99 0.75 19.04
N ILE A 265 23.26 0.77 19.42
CA ILE A 265 23.72 0.58 20.81
C ILE A 265 24.00 1.93 21.51
N ALA A 266 24.31 2.97 20.72
CA ALA A 266 24.56 4.33 21.20
C ALA A 266 23.25 5.01 21.63
#